data_AF-A0A434DA83-F1
#
_entry.id   AF-A0A434DA83-F1
#
_cell.length_a   1.000
_cell.length_b   1.000
_cell.length_c   1.000
_cell.angle_alpha   90.00
_cell.angle_beta   90.00
_cell.angle_gamma   90.00
#
_symmetry.space_group_name_H-M   'P 1'
#
loop_
_entity.id
_entity.type
_entity.pdbx_description
1 polymer ?
#
loop_
_entity_poly.entity_id
_entity_poly.type
_entity_poly.pdbx_seq_one_letter_code
_entity_poly.pdbx_strand_id
1 'polypeptide(L)'
;MVLAFFCYATWLATGFLLWPSYPVLALAILALTAALQSSIMHEVLHGHPTRNARVNEAFVFLPIGLVWPFRRFKTIHLRHHADERLTDPLDDPESYYQALWQHDELPPTMKFLLKINNTMA
;
A
#
# COMPACT_ATOMS: atom_id res chain seq x y z
N MET A 1 9.86 -15.14 4.03
CA MET A 1 11.20 -14.82 4.59
C MET A 1 12.17 -14.45 3.47
N VAL A 2 12.55 -15.37 2.56
CA VAL A 2 13.46 -15.08 1.43
C VAL A 2 13.02 -13.88 0.60
N LEU A 3 11.72 -13.80 0.28
CA LEU A 3 11.15 -12.71 -0.51
C LEU A 3 11.31 -11.32 0.17
N ALA A 4 11.21 -11.27 1.50
CA ALA A 4 11.40 -10.03 2.25
C ALA A 4 12.87 -9.56 2.19
N PHE A 5 13.82 -10.48 2.40
CA PHE A 5 15.24 -10.16 2.26
C PHE A 5 15.59 -9.72 0.85
N PHE A 6 15.07 -10.42 -0.17
CA PHE A 6 15.24 -10.01 -1.56
C PHE A 6 14.70 -8.61 -1.82
N CYS A 7 13.48 -8.31 -1.35
CA CYS A 7 12.85 -7.00 -1.50
C CYS A 7 13.72 -5.86 -0.90
N TYR A 8 14.19 -6.00 0.34
CA TYR A 8 15.07 -5.00 0.96
C TYR A 8 16.43 -4.90 0.28
N ALA A 9 17.01 -6.02 -0.16
CA ALA A 9 18.28 -6.03 -0.88
C ALA A 9 18.16 -5.32 -2.23
N THR A 10 17.10 -5.58 -2.99
CA THR A 10 16.80 -4.87 -4.24
C THR A 10 16.60 -3.40 -3.99
N TRP A 11 15.80 -3.01 -2.99
CA TRP A 11 15.61 -1.60 -2.64
C TRP A 11 16.93 -0.87 -2.34
N LEU A 12 17.75 -1.43 -1.45
CA LEU A 12 19.06 -0.86 -1.11
C LEU A 12 19.99 -0.80 -2.32
N ALA A 13 20.14 -1.90 -3.05
CA ALA A 13 21.02 -1.97 -4.20
C ALA A 13 20.61 -1.00 -5.31
N THR A 14 19.30 -0.91 -5.62
CA THR A 14 18.80 0.03 -6.61
C THR A 14 18.99 1.48 -6.16
N GLY A 15 18.71 1.80 -4.90
CA GLY A 15 18.86 3.15 -4.36
C GLY A 15 20.32 3.62 -4.29
N PHE A 16 21.27 2.75 -3.93
CA PHE A 16 22.67 3.14 -3.77
C PHE A 16 23.52 2.94 -5.03
N LEU A 17 23.28 1.87 -5.80
CA LEU A 17 24.15 1.50 -6.92
C LEU A 17 23.58 1.98 -8.27
N LEU A 18 22.26 1.91 -8.44
CA LEU A 18 21.64 2.16 -9.75
C LEU A 18 21.15 3.60 -9.90
N TRP A 19 20.60 4.19 -8.85
CA TRP A 19 20.06 5.55 -8.85
C TRP A 19 21.02 6.63 -9.38
N PRO A 20 22.32 6.66 -8.99
CA PRO A 20 23.22 7.74 -9.42
C PRO A 20 23.48 7.76 -10.93
N SER A 21 23.41 6.60 -11.60
CA SER A 21 23.79 6.45 -13.01
C SER A 21 22.58 6.22 -13.93
N TYR A 22 21.53 5.57 -13.44
CA TYR A 22 20.36 5.17 -14.24
C TYR A 22 19.04 5.47 -13.51
N PRO A 23 18.71 6.75 -13.27
CA PRO A 23 17.59 7.13 -12.42
C PRO A 23 16.23 6.65 -12.95
N VAL A 24 16.01 6.63 -14.27
CA VAL A 24 14.74 6.16 -14.86
C VAL A 24 14.55 4.66 -14.66
N LEU A 25 15.60 3.86 -14.88
CA LEU A 25 15.55 2.42 -14.64
C LEU A 25 15.42 2.13 -13.13
N ALA A 26 16.14 2.88 -12.31
CA ALA A 26 16.04 2.78 -10.86
C ALA A 26 14.61 3.06 -10.37
N LEU A 27 13.94 4.09 -10.89
CA LEU A 27 12.53 4.37 -10.58
C LEU A 27 11.61 3.20 -10.92
N ALA A 28 11.76 2.60 -12.11
CA ALA A 28 10.95 1.44 -12.50
C ALA A 28 11.14 0.25 -11.54
N ILE A 29 12.38 -0.05 -11.17
CA ILE A 29 12.70 -1.14 -10.24
C ILE A 29 12.20 -0.83 -8.82
N LEU A 30 12.35 0.42 -8.36
CA LEU A 30 11.86 0.87 -7.06
C LEU A 30 10.34 0.79 -6.98
N ALA A 31 9.61 1.14 -8.05
CA ALA A 31 8.16 1.00 -8.12
C ALA A 31 7.72 -0.47 -7.97
N LEU A 32 8.36 -1.39 -8.69
CA LEU A 32 8.11 -2.83 -8.56
C LEU A 32 8.46 -3.34 -7.15
N THR A 33 9.57 -2.85 -6.59
CA THR A 33 10.01 -3.22 -5.24
C THR A 33 9.02 -2.73 -4.18
N ALA A 34 8.48 -1.52 -4.33
CA ALA A 34 7.44 -0.99 -3.45
C ALA A 34 6.14 -1.81 -3.55
N ALA A 35 5.71 -2.19 -4.76
CA ALA A 35 4.55 -3.06 -4.95
C ALA A 35 4.74 -4.43 -4.27
N LEU A 36 5.92 -5.03 -4.44
CA LEU A 36 6.28 -6.27 -3.76
C LEU A 36 6.27 -6.11 -2.24
N GLN A 37 6.82 -5.00 -1.73
CA GLN A 37 6.86 -4.69 -0.31
C GLN A 37 5.43 -4.60 0.26
N SER A 38 4.52 -3.89 -0.42
CA SER A 38 3.11 -3.80 -0.05
C SER A 38 2.43 -5.18 -0.03
N SER A 39 2.71 -6.05 -1.00
CA SER A 39 2.20 -7.42 -1.02
C SER A 39 2.71 -8.24 0.18
N ILE A 40 4.00 -8.14 0.53
CA ILE A 40 4.55 -8.81 1.71
C ILE A 40 3.89 -8.29 3.00
N MET A 41 3.65 -6.99 3.10
CA MET A 41 2.94 -6.40 4.25
C MET A 41 1.52 -6.94 4.39
N HIS A 42 0.82 -7.11 3.27
CA HIS A 42 -0.51 -7.71 3.22
C HIS A 42 -0.51 -9.16 3.75
N GLU A 43 0.46 -9.97 3.34
CA GLU A 43 0.55 -11.34 3.89
C GLU A 43 0.93 -11.36 5.38
N VAL A 44 1.80 -10.43 5.79
CA VAL A 44 2.22 -10.32 7.19
C VAL A 44 1.09 -9.89 8.13
N LEU A 45 0.19 -9.02 7.68
CA LEU A 45 -0.97 -8.64 8.49
C LEU A 45 -1.96 -9.80 8.70
N HIS A 46 -2.00 -10.77 7.77
CA HIS A 46 -2.78 -12.01 7.88
C HIS A 46 -2.11 -13.07 8.77
N GLY A 47 -0.91 -12.78 9.29
CA GLY A 47 -0.21 -13.66 10.21
C GLY A 47 0.76 -14.62 9.53
N HIS A 48 1.16 -14.36 8.28
CA HIS A 48 2.24 -15.08 7.61
C HIS A 48 3.61 -14.40 7.84
N PRO A 49 4.74 -15.12 7.67
CA PRO A 49 4.86 -16.55 7.33
C PRO A 49 4.89 -17.48 8.55
N THR A 50 4.97 -16.96 9.78
CA THR A 50 5.09 -17.78 11.00
C THR A 50 3.89 -17.61 11.93
N ARG A 51 3.72 -18.51 12.91
CA ARG A 51 2.68 -18.33 13.95
C ARG A 51 2.98 -17.19 14.94
N ASN A 52 4.20 -16.63 14.93
CA ASN A 52 4.59 -15.58 15.86
C ASN A 52 4.46 -14.20 15.20
N ALA A 53 3.46 -13.42 15.65
CA ALA A 53 3.19 -12.10 15.11
C ALA A 53 4.38 -11.13 15.22
N ARG A 54 5.20 -11.20 16.29
CA ARG A 54 6.37 -10.33 16.45
C ARG A 54 7.46 -10.64 15.44
N VAL A 55 7.67 -11.93 15.14
CA VAL A 55 8.63 -12.37 14.12
C VAL A 55 8.16 -11.93 12.74
N ASN A 56 6.86 -12.04 12.45
CA ASN A 56 6.31 -11.58 11.18
C ASN A 56 6.45 -10.06 11.03
N GLU A 57 6.10 -9.30 12.07
CA GLU A 57 6.25 -7.84 12.12
C GLU A 57 7.70 -7.39 11.89
N ALA A 58 8.68 -8.15 12.40
CA ALA A 58 10.10 -7.86 12.18
C ALA A 58 10.51 -7.94 10.70
N PHE A 59 9.76 -8.63 9.83
CA PHE A 59 10.03 -8.62 8.38
C PHE A 59 9.53 -7.37 7.66
N VAL A 60 8.71 -6.54 8.30
CA VAL A 60 8.07 -5.38 7.66
C VAL A 60 8.15 -4.11 8.51
N PHE A 61 8.95 -4.13 9.57
CA PHE A 61 9.05 -3.02 10.53
C PHE A 61 9.55 -1.72 9.89
N LEU A 62 10.34 -1.83 8.82
CA LEU A 62 10.78 -0.71 7.99
C LEU A 62 9.88 -0.65 6.74
N PRO A 63 8.79 0.12 6.75
CA PRO A 63 7.95 0.32 5.58
C PRO A 63 8.70 1.14 4.54
N ILE A 64 8.97 0.56 3.39
CA ILE A 64 9.66 1.25 2.29
C ILE A 64 8.67 2.08 1.48
N GLY A 65 7.43 1.57 1.31
CA GLY A 65 6.38 2.22 0.51
C GLY A 65 5.25 2.87 1.31
N LEU A 66 5.14 2.64 2.62
CA LEU A 66 4.03 3.20 3.42
C LEU A 66 4.44 4.45 4.18
N VAL A 67 3.64 5.50 4.04
CA VAL A 67 3.65 6.69 4.90
C VAL A 67 3.18 6.35 6.32
N TRP A 68 2.39 5.29 6.48
CA TRP A 68 1.74 4.91 7.74
C TRP A 68 2.45 3.76 8.48
N PRO A 69 2.48 3.76 9.83
CA PRO A 69 3.02 2.64 10.60
C PRO A 69 2.30 1.32 10.30
N PHE A 70 3.04 0.21 10.18
CA PHE A 70 2.49 -1.12 9.84
C PHE A 70 1.28 -1.51 10.70
N ARG A 71 1.33 -1.27 12.03
CA ARG A 71 0.22 -1.63 12.93
C ARG A 71 -1.06 -0.83 12.65
N ARG A 72 -0.94 0.42 12.19
CA ARG A 72 -2.09 1.23 11.79
C ARG A 72 -2.71 0.67 10.51
N PHE A 73 -1.87 0.36 9.53
CA PHE A 73 -2.28 -0.32 8.29
C PHE A 73 -3.00 -1.64 8.61
N LYS A 74 -2.38 -2.53 9.38
CA LYS A 74 -2.98 -3.80 9.84
C LYS A 74 -4.36 -3.60 10.49
N THR A 75 -4.50 -2.61 11.36
CA THR A 75 -5.76 -2.37 12.07
C THR A 75 -6.87 -1.91 11.12
N ILE A 76 -6.57 -0.99 10.20
CA ILE A 76 -7.53 -0.48 9.22
C ILE A 76 -7.94 -1.60 8.25
N HIS A 77 -6.96 -2.33 7.72
CA HIS A 77 -7.20 -3.37 6.75
C HIS A 77 -7.98 -4.56 7.31
N LEU A 78 -7.70 -4.97 8.55
CA LEU A 78 -8.50 -6.02 9.19
C LEU A 78 -9.94 -5.57 9.49
N ARG A 79 -10.20 -4.27 9.67
CA ARG A 79 -11.57 -3.76 9.78
C ARG A 79 -12.30 -3.82 8.44
N HIS A 80 -11.62 -3.45 7.35
CA HIS A 80 -12.15 -3.61 5.99
C HIS A 80 -12.56 -5.07 5.70
N HIS A 81 -11.70 -6.05 6.00
CA HIS A 81 -12.04 -7.48 5.83
C HIS A 81 -13.13 -7.99 6.77
N ALA A 82 -13.37 -7.33 7.90
CA ALA A 82 -14.42 -7.68 8.85
C ALA A 82 -15.76 -6.99 8.54
N ASP A 83 -15.80 -6.10 7.55
CA ASP A 83 -17.00 -5.36 7.16
C ASP A 83 -17.84 -6.20 6.19
N GLU A 84 -19.11 -6.40 6.52
CA GLU A 84 -20.09 -7.09 5.66
C GLU A 84 -20.53 -6.20 4.48
N ARG A 85 -20.38 -4.87 4.62
CA ARG A 85 -20.72 -3.85 3.63
C ARG A 85 -19.46 -3.37 2.91
N LEU A 86 -18.72 -4.30 2.33
CA LEU A 86 -17.48 -4.00 1.60
C LEU A 86 -17.68 -2.83 0.63
N THR A 87 -16.76 -1.86 0.65
CA THR A 87 -16.77 -0.64 -0.17
C THR A 87 -17.79 0.44 0.23
N ASP A 88 -18.54 0.29 1.32
CA ASP A 88 -19.41 1.34 1.82
C ASP A 88 -18.59 2.60 2.21
N PRO A 89 -18.91 3.79 1.68
CA PRO A 89 -18.10 4.99 1.88
C PRO A 89 -18.07 5.51 3.33
N LEU A 90 -18.94 5.01 4.21
CA LEU A 90 -19.02 5.43 5.61
C LEU A 90 -18.47 4.38 6.57
N ASP A 91 -18.72 3.10 6.28
CA ASP A 91 -18.37 2.00 7.18
C ASP A 91 -17.02 1.35 6.85
N ASP A 92 -16.65 1.29 5.57
CA ASP A 92 -15.41 0.67 5.12
C ASP A 92 -14.25 1.69 5.11
N PRO A 93 -13.23 1.52 6.00
CA PRO A 93 -12.13 2.46 6.11
C PRO A 93 -11.15 2.44 4.91
N GLU A 94 -11.28 1.46 4.00
CA GLU A 94 -10.53 1.38 2.74
C GLU A 94 -11.40 1.62 1.51
N SER A 95 -12.63 2.12 1.68
CA SER A 95 -13.50 2.42 0.56
C SER A 95 -12.88 3.47 -0.37
N TYR A 96 -12.91 3.15 -1.66
CA TYR A 96 -12.60 4.08 -2.74
C TYR A 96 -13.83 4.91 -3.15
N TYR A 97 -15.03 4.56 -2.67
CA TYR A 97 -16.25 5.29 -2.97
C TYR A 97 -16.46 6.45 -2.00
N GLN A 98 -17.26 7.40 -2.45
CA GLN A 98 -17.71 8.53 -1.66
C GLN A 98 -19.24 8.58 -1.69
N ALA A 99 -19.88 8.97 -0.59
CA ALA A 99 -21.33 9.12 -0.57
C ALA A 99 -21.76 10.22 -1.55
N LEU A 100 -22.88 10.01 -2.25
CA LEU A 100 -23.34 10.91 -3.32
C LEU A 100 -23.45 12.37 -2.86
N TRP A 101 -24.00 12.60 -1.67
CA TRP A 101 -24.15 13.95 -1.12
C TRP A 101 -22.81 14.65 -0.88
N GLN A 102 -21.78 13.92 -0.41
CA GLN A 102 -20.44 14.46 -0.24
C GLN A 102 -19.80 14.76 -1.60
N HIS A 103 -20.00 13.89 -2.59
CA HIS A 103 -19.55 14.15 -3.94
C HIS A 103 -20.23 15.42 -4.48
N ASP A 104 -21.54 15.59 -4.26
CA ASP A 104 -22.29 16.73 -4.78
C ASP A 104 -21.82 18.08 -4.22
N GLU A 105 -21.34 18.09 -2.97
CA GLU A 105 -20.73 19.25 -2.32
C GLU A 105 -19.32 19.59 -2.83
N LEU A 106 -18.66 18.69 -3.58
CA LEU A 106 -17.32 18.95 -4.09
C LEU A 106 -17.30 20.11 -5.13
N PRO A 107 -16.24 20.93 -5.14
CA PRO A 107 -16.03 21.91 -6.21
C PRO A 107 -15.99 21.26 -7.59
N PRO A 108 -16.43 21.95 -8.67
CA PRO A 108 -16.43 21.41 -10.03
C PRO A 108 -15.06 20.89 -10.50
N THR A 109 -13.98 21.54 -10.05
CA THR A 109 -12.60 21.11 -10.35
C THR A 109 -12.28 19.75 -9.75
N MET A 110 -12.68 19.48 -8.50
CA MET A 110 -12.47 18.18 -7.85
C MET A 110 -13.31 17.09 -8.52
N LYS A 111 -14.57 17.39 -8.87
CA LYS A 111 -15.42 16.46 -9.64
C LYS A 111 -14.78 16.10 -10.99
N PHE A 112 -14.19 17.07 -11.67
CA PHE A 112 -13.49 16.84 -12.94
C PHE A 112 -12.23 15.98 -12.76
N LEU A 113 -11.41 16.27 -11.74
CA LEU A 113 -10.23 15.48 -11.40
C LEU A 113 -10.61 14.02 -11.08
N LEU A 114 -11.64 13.80 -10.26
CA LEU A 114 -12.15 12.46 -9.96
C LEU A 114 -12.67 11.75 -11.21
N LYS A 115 -13.33 12.47 -12.12
CA LYS A 115 -13.77 11.90 -13.41
C LYS A 115 -12.60 11.40 -14.24
N ILE A 116 -11.49 12.14 -14.29
CA ILE A 116 -10.26 11.69 -14.96
C ILE A 116 -9.67 10.48 -14.21
N ASN A 117 -9.54 10.56 -12.88
CA ASN A 117 -8.96 9.51 -12.05
C ASN A 117 -9.72 8.18 -12.15
N ASN A 118 -11.03 8.24 -12.38
CA ASN A 118 -11.90 7.07 -12.55
C ASN A 118 -11.95 6.53 -13.98
N THR A 119 -11.13 7.04 -14.90
CA THR A 119 -10.94 6.41 -16.21
C THR A 119 -9.85 5.34 -16.11
N MET A 120 -10.07 4.17 -16.71
CA MET A 120 -9.04 3.11 -16.84
C MET A 120 -8.14 3.33 -18.07
N ALA A 121 -8.05 4.58 -18.55
CA ALA A 121 -7.35 4.97 -19.77
C ALA A 121 -5.87 5.31 -19.51
#